data_AF-A0A2G4H576-F1
#
_entry.id   AF-A0A2G4H576-F1
#
_cell.length_a   1.000
_cell.length_b   1.000
_cell.length_c   1.000
_cell.angle_alpha   90.00
_cell.angle_beta   90.00
_cell.angle_gamma   90.00
#
_symmetry.space_group_name_H-M   'P 1'
#
loop_
_entity.id
_entity.type
_entity.pdbx_description
1 polymer ?
#
loop_
_entity_poly.entity_id
_entity_poly.type
_entity_poly.pdbx_seq_one_letter_code
_entity_poly.pdbx_strand_id
1 'polypeptide(L)'
;MTVGVPVALACPATPSGSAAQARALNLDNNTGTDPFYYLGGKPAGTTNTGDPQLPGYAGFMNTDSNTFRFVNVNEQVFTMIGEGKHGLWRIQDNGTIREYLIEGKTGLAKGSDVNAAKNQAAIVSDYSSYIKGDGMNWSGWHSPQKPTNADGRMNFVDVPITNAKYKGKYKNHVPIDLPSWYCTMSGPTFPEAAAAMGFAFKQKGANQVGPLGKRAGLDVHELYTNVLRLDTFPDADSWVNVGTAKSPSWQAIDDTKTRAEYYLVERPFFNVKYLFVMGVYNNVENRDFEYVRPDGAYYDSLVARGYTNLKTTVTMNPTFSIEADDGALHAVTGTKFFGVKHPNRPGDNGKSGGGACPMRGGDWDDYPATTGGSGWPTQYEEITPVCDGVLVDIKFFANLDGATWDDAGKYLPNANGSKTVTYKVKPGFYGKFVDPYHTDRGVENPQAQYIHTGTVLTYQSVRPPVGFRK
;
A
#
# COMPACT_ATOMS: atom_id res chain seq x y z
N MET A 1 51.00 37.08 16.34
CA MET A 1 50.12 36.44 17.33
C MET A 1 48.75 36.38 16.71
N THR A 2 48.31 35.15 16.43
CA THR A 2 47.19 34.79 15.57
C THR A 2 46.37 33.79 16.36
N VAL A 3 45.08 34.02 16.57
CA VAL A 3 44.01 33.03 16.77
C VAL A 3 42.70 33.82 16.56
N GLY A 4 41.73 33.49 15.72
CA GLY A 4 41.34 32.24 15.07
C GLY A 4 39.84 32.02 15.35
N VAL A 5 39.00 32.35 14.37
CA VAL A 5 37.52 32.17 14.40
C VAL A 5 37.20 30.67 14.30
N PRO A 6 36.29 30.11 15.12
CA PRO A 6 35.82 28.75 14.89
C PRO A 6 34.66 28.74 13.89
N VAL A 7 34.91 28.01 12.81
CA VAL A 7 33.96 27.48 11.84
C VAL A 7 33.14 26.39 12.51
N ALA A 8 31.81 26.43 12.41
CA ALA A 8 30.97 25.28 12.73
C ALA A 8 30.92 24.35 11.50
N LEU A 9 31.87 23.43 11.45
CA LEU A 9 31.86 22.27 10.57
C LEU A 9 30.72 21.32 10.96
N ALA A 10 30.05 20.80 9.94
CA ALA A 10 29.36 19.52 9.98
C ALA A 10 30.25 18.43 10.58
N CYS A 11 29.68 17.57 11.42
CA CYS A 11 30.26 16.26 11.74
C CYS A 11 29.24 15.40 12.50
N PRO A 12 29.45 14.08 12.56
CA PRO A 12 28.62 13.13 11.84
C PRO A 12 27.94 12.18 12.82
N ALA A 13 27.03 11.35 12.29
CA ALA A 13 26.75 10.09 12.96
C ALA A 13 28.04 9.25 12.95
N THR A 14 28.68 9.11 14.10
CA THR A 14 29.61 8.00 14.34
C THR A 14 29.27 7.26 15.62
N PRO A 15 29.50 5.93 15.62
CA PRO A 15 28.79 4.98 16.45
C PRO A 15 29.52 4.79 17.78
N SER A 16 28.77 4.61 18.88
CA SER A 16 29.34 4.05 20.09
C SER A 16 28.33 3.16 20.79
N GLY A 17 28.77 1.96 21.16
CA GLY A 17 28.04 1.07 22.06
C GLY A 17 27.81 -0.34 21.52
N SER A 18 28.81 -1.19 21.74
CA SER A 18 28.82 -2.64 21.52
C SER A 18 27.53 -3.37 21.92
N ALA A 19 26.83 -3.93 20.92
CA ALA A 19 25.93 -5.06 21.08
C ALA A 19 26.65 -6.37 20.69
N ALA A 20 27.56 -6.83 21.55
CA ALA A 20 27.89 -8.25 21.64
C ALA A 20 27.01 -8.77 22.80
N GLN A 21 26.11 -9.75 22.68
CA GLN A 21 26.02 -10.88 21.76
C GLN A 21 24.54 -11.10 21.39
N ALA A 22 24.11 -10.67 20.21
CA ALA A 22 23.06 -11.40 19.53
C ALA A 22 23.73 -12.64 18.93
N ARG A 23 23.32 -13.84 19.36
CA ARG A 23 23.72 -15.07 18.65
C ARG A 23 23.29 -14.87 17.19
N ALA A 24 24.27 -14.76 16.30
CA ALA A 24 24.07 -14.63 14.88
C ALA A 24 23.19 -15.79 14.40
N LEU A 25 21.97 -15.47 13.95
CA LEU A 25 21.26 -16.34 13.03
C LEU A 25 22.02 -16.19 11.71
N ASN A 26 22.89 -17.15 11.44
CA ASN A 26 23.64 -17.22 10.20
C ASN A 26 22.63 -17.50 9.06
N LEU A 27 22.28 -16.45 8.31
CA LEU A 27 21.43 -16.50 7.12
C LEU A 27 22.25 -16.42 5.82
N ASP A 28 23.58 -16.55 5.91
CA ASP A 28 24.42 -16.54 4.73
C ASP A 28 24.40 -17.90 4.05
N ASN A 29 23.53 -17.96 3.03
CA ASN A 29 23.74 -18.69 1.79
C ASN A 29 23.69 -20.23 1.87
N ASN A 30 22.47 -20.76 1.99
CA ASN A 30 22.17 -22.10 1.52
C ASN A 30 21.83 -22.06 0.03
N THR A 31 22.87 -22.18 -0.79
CA THR A 31 22.91 -23.08 -1.95
C THR A 31 21.57 -23.74 -2.36
N GLY A 32 20.82 -23.11 -3.27
CA GLY A 32 20.02 -23.80 -4.29
C GLY A 32 18.68 -24.47 -3.92
N THR A 33 18.21 -24.41 -2.66
CA THR A 33 16.86 -24.88 -2.29
C THR A 33 16.15 -23.90 -1.35
N ASP A 34 15.01 -23.43 -1.85
CA ASP A 34 14.00 -22.45 -1.39
C ASP A 34 13.66 -22.42 0.12
N PRO A 35 13.24 -21.27 0.70
CA PRO A 35 13.04 -21.06 2.13
C PRO A 35 11.70 -21.57 2.69
N PHE A 36 11.02 -22.50 2.01
CA PHE A 36 9.88 -23.23 2.55
C PHE A 36 10.23 -24.71 2.61
N TYR A 37 10.48 -25.23 3.82
CA TYR A 37 10.67 -26.66 4.06
C TYR A 37 9.50 -27.46 3.43
N TYR A 38 9.78 -28.20 2.35
CA TYR A 38 9.02 -29.38 1.94
C TYR A 38 9.87 -30.61 2.30
N LEU A 39 9.30 -31.53 3.09
CA LEU A 39 9.93 -32.81 3.45
C LEU A 39 10.19 -33.65 2.17
N GLY A 40 11.46 -33.93 1.90
CA GLY A 40 11.93 -35.09 1.11
C GLY A 40 11.68 -35.06 -0.41
N GLY A 41 12.61 -34.49 -1.17
CA GLY A 41 12.73 -34.67 -2.62
C GLY A 41 12.79 -33.36 -3.41
N LYS A 42 13.29 -33.40 -4.65
CA LYS A 42 13.17 -32.28 -5.59
C LYS A 42 11.68 -32.09 -5.87
N PRO A 43 11.08 -30.95 -5.52
CA PRO A 43 9.65 -30.78 -5.71
C PRO A 43 9.34 -30.81 -7.21
N ALA A 44 8.20 -31.41 -7.55
CA ALA A 44 7.75 -31.47 -8.93
C ALA A 44 7.57 -30.03 -9.44
N GLY A 45 8.10 -29.71 -10.63
CA GLY A 45 7.97 -28.36 -11.20
C GLY A 45 6.52 -27.96 -11.51
N THR A 46 5.59 -28.90 -11.42
CA THR A 46 4.15 -28.69 -11.57
C THR A 46 3.38 -29.50 -10.54
N THR A 47 2.22 -29.01 -10.14
CA THR A 47 1.22 -29.76 -9.38
C THR A 47 0.60 -30.88 -10.24
N ASN A 48 -0.17 -31.78 -9.63
CA ASN A 48 -0.95 -32.80 -10.35
C ASN A 48 -2.01 -32.20 -11.30
N THR A 49 -2.36 -30.94 -11.09
CA THR A 49 -3.35 -30.19 -11.89
C THR A 49 -2.70 -29.53 -13.10
N GLY A 50 -1.36 -29.62 -13.22
CA GLY A 50 -0.54 -29.02 -14.26
C GLY A 50 -0.22 -27.55 -14.05
N ASP A 51 -0.54 -27.00 -12.87
CA ASP A 51 -0.10 -25.67 -12.49
C ASP A 51 1.40 -25.70 -12.18
N PRO A 52 2.19 -24.71 -12.63
CA PRO A 52 3.57 -24.59 -12.17
C PRO A 52 3.58 -24.47 -10.65
N GLN A 53 4.55 -25.09 -9.99
CA GLN A 53 4.74 -24.85 -8.57
C GLN A 53 5.10 -23.36 -8.40
N LEU A 54 4.18 -22.63 -7.76
CA LEU A 54 4.32 -21.21 -7.53
C LEU A 54 5.26 -20.96 -6.33
N PRO A 55 5.97 -19.82 -6.30
CA PRO A 55 6.98 -19.58 -5.30
C PRO A 55 6.32 -19.25 -3.96
N GLY A 56 7.03 -19.55 -2.88
CA GLY A 56 6.76 -18.97 -1.58
C GLY A 56 7.75 -17.83 -1.34
N TYR A 57 7.27 -16.65 -0.96
CA TYR A 57 8.13 -15.55 -0.49
C TYR A 57 7.67 -15.06 0.87
N ALA A 58 8.49 -15.24 1.90
CA ALA A 58 8.26 -14.62 3.20
C ALA A 58 9.20 -13.44 3.41
N GLY A 59 8.77 -12.48 4.22
CA GLY A 59 9.55 -11.32 4.61
C GLY A 59 8.89 -10.57 5.76
N PHE A 60 9.52 -9.47 6.16
CA PHE A 60 8.92 -8.56 7.13
C PHE A 60 9.28 -7.10 6.82
N MET A 61 8.50 -6.20 7.41
CA MET A 61 8.77 -4.77 7.41
C MET A 61 8.86 -4.29 8.86
N ASN A 62 9.74 -3.33 9.11
CA ASN A 62 9.89 -2.68 10.41
C ASN A 62 10.00 -1.16 10.22
N THR A 63 9.41 -0.42 11.16
CA THR A 63 9.61 1.03 11.32
C THR A 63 10.14 1.33 12.72
N ASP A 64 11.30 2.01 12.80
CA ASP A 64 11.96 2.79 13.88
C ASP A 64 11.59 2.57 15.37
N SER A 65 11.01 1.43 15.76
CA SER A 65 10.55 1.17 17.14
C SER A 65 10.26 -0.33 17.36
N ASN A 66 10.94 -1.25 16.64
CA ASN A 66 10.71 -2.70 16.73
C ASN A 66 9.26 -3.12 16.47
N THR A 67 8.55 -2.41 15.60
CA THR A 67 7.18 -2.80 15.21
C THR A 67 7.25 -3.55 13.89
N PHE A 68 7.06 -4.87 13.97
CA PHE A 68 7.21 -5.78 12.84
C PHE A 68 5.86 -6.11 12.21
N ARG A 69 5.84 -6.17 10.88
CA ARG A 69 4.71 -6.68 10.10
C ARG A 69 5.24 -7.71 9.13
N PHE A 70 4.67 -8.90 9.18
CA PHE A 70 5.12 -10.06 8.43
C PHE A 70 4.32 -10.14 7.15
N VAL A 71 5.02 -10.32 6.04
CA VAL A 71 4.41 -10.51 4.73
C VAL A 71 4.76 -11.87 4.19
N ASN A 72 3.81 -12.49 3.50
CA ASN A 72 4.07 -13.71 2.77
C ASN A 72 3.30 -13.71 1.45
N VAL A 73 3.90 -14.25 0.40
CA VAL A 73 3.21 -14.68 -0.81
C VAL A 73 3.31 -16.19 -0.87
N ASN A 74 2.17 -16.87 -0.72
CA ASN A 74 2.06 -18.29 -1.05
C ASN A 74 1.16 -18.41 -2.28
N GLU A 75 1.66 -19.07 -3.31
CA GLU A 75 1.00 -19.15 -4.61
C GLU A 75 0.74 -17.77 -5.23
N GLN A 76 -0.52 -17.35 -5.34
CA GLN A 76 -0.93 -16.01 -5.77
C GLN A 76 -1.69 -15.27 -4.67
N VAL A 77 -1.45 -15.60 -3.41
CA VAL A 77 -2.07 -14.94 -2.27
C VAL A 77 -1.01 -14.24 -1.45
N PHE A 78 -1.07 -12.92 -1.43
CA PHE A 78 -0.31 -12.09 -0.50
C PHE A 78 -1.05 -12.04 0.84
N THR A 79 -0.33 -12.11 1.95
CA THR A 79 -0.84 -11.84 3.30
C THR A 79 0.09 -10.89 4.04
N MET A 80 -0.49 -10.06 4.90
CA MET A 80 0.22 -9.15 5.79
C MET A 80 -0.40 -9.21 7.18
N ILE A 81 0.40 -9.59 8.18
CA ILE A 81 -0.02 -9.71 9.58
C ILE A 81 0.93 -8.90 10.47
N GLY A 82 0.39 -8.05 11.33
CA GLY A 82 1.16 -7.14 12.16
C GLY A 82 0.46 -6.81 13.47
N GLU A 83 0.52 -5.54 13.87
CA GLU A 83 -0.13 -5.08 15.08
C GLU A 83 -1.67 -5.07 14.96
N GLY A 84 -2.34 -5.34 16.07
CA GLY A 84 -3.80 -5.44 16.10
C GLY A 84 -4.55 -4.11 16.11
N LYS A 85 -3.85 -2.96 16.22
CA LYS A 85 -4.41 -1.60 16.15
C LYS A 85 -3.30 -0.64 15.73
N HIS A 86 -3.23 -0.29 14.44
CA HIS A 86 -2.21 0.59 13.89
C HIS A 86 -2.78 1.96 13.58
N GLY A 87 -2.18 3.01 14.14
CA GLY A 87 -2.63 4.39 13.93
C GLY A 87 -2.24 4.97 12.59
N LEU A 88 -3.18 5.67 11.96
CA LEU A 88 -3.01 6.30 10.65
C LEU A 88 -3.12 7.82 10.74
N TRP A 89 -2.47 8.50 9.79
CA TRP A 89 -2.48 9.95 9.66
C TRP A 89 -3.27 10.38 8.44
N ARG A 90 -4.19 11.33 8.63
CA ARG A 90 -4.91 11.94 7.51
C ARG A 90 -3.97 12.79 6.65
N ILE A 91 -4.04 12.56 5.35
CA ILE A 91 -3.39 13.32 4.28
C ILE A 91 -4.32 13.45 3.08
N GLN A 92 -4.02 14.34 2.14
CA GLN A 92 -4.72 14.38 0.86
C GLN A 92 -3.82 14.94 -0.24
N ASP A 93 -3.67 14.20 -1.34
CA ASP A 93 -2.95 14.70 -2.51
C ASP A 93 -3.75 15.81 -3.21
N ASN A 94 -3.04 16.79 -3.76
CA ASN A 94 -3.59 18.03 -4.31
C ASN A 94 -3.81 18.00 -5.83
N GLY A 95 -3.68 16.82 -6.45
CA GLY A 95 -3.82 16.63 -7.89
C GLY A 95 -2.65 17.13 -8.73
N THR A 96 -1.51 17.44 -8.10
CA THR A 96 -0.25 17.74 -8.78
C THR A 96 0.80 16.65 -8.55
N ILE A 97 1.77 16.59 -9.45
CA ILE A 97 2.97 15.79 -9.34
C ILE A 97 4.14 16.76 -9.18
N ARG A 98 4.95 16.57 -8.14
CA ARG A 98 6.20 17.31 -7.98
C ARG A 98 7.25 16.67 -8.89
N GLU A 99 7.77 17.48 -9.80
CA GLU A 99 8.82 17.11 -10.75
C GLU A 99 10.11 17.80 -10.31
N TYR A 100 11.13 17.03 -9.93
CA TYR A 100 12.40 17.51 -9.42
C TYR A 100 13.40 17.78 -10.54
N LEU A 101 14.20 18.84 -10.41
CA LEU A 101 15.24 19.20 -11.37
C LEU A 101 16.30 18.10 -11.40
N ILE A 102 16.52 17.56 -12.59
CA ILE A 102 17.57 16.56 -12.85
C ILE A 102 18.93 17.26 -12.82
N GLU A 103 19.91 16.62 -12.19
CA GLU A 103 21.28 17.14 -12.11
C GLU A 103 21.86 17.49 -13.49
N GLY A 104 22.51 18.65 -13.57
CA GLY A 104 23.11 19.16 -14.82
C GLY A 104 22.13 19.76 -15.82
N LYS A 105 20.82 19.79 -15.52
CA LYS A 105 19.80 20.44 -16.38
C LYS A 105 19.61 21.91 -16.02
N THR A 106 19.14 22.69 -16.98
CA THR A 106 18.96 24.14 -16.81
C THR A 106 17.73 24.46 -15.97
N GLY A 107 16.61 23.78 -16.23
CA GLY A 107 15.37 24.03 -15.52
C GLY A 107 14.70 25.37 -15.89
N LEU A 108 13.51 25.58 -15.33
CA LEU A 108 12.72 26.79 -15.51
C LEU A 108 13.22 27.92 -14.60
N ALA A 109 13.09 29.16 -15.08
CA ALA A 109 13.30 30.33 -14.23
C ALA A 109 12.17 30.44 -13.19
N LYS A 110 12.48 31.02 -12.02
CA LYS A 110 11.49 31.29 -10.97
C LYS A 110 10.24 31.99 -11.52
N GLY A 111 9.06 31.50 -11.15
CA GLY A 111 7.77 32.08 -11.56
C GLY A 111 7.32 31.70 -12.98
N SER A 112 8.00 30.76 -13.63
CA SER A 112 7.54 30.23 -14.92
C SER A 112 6.20 29.51 -14.79
N ASP A 113 5.27 29.80 -15.70
CA ASP A 113 4.00 29.07 -15.78
C ASP A 113 4.22 27.65 -16.32
N VAL A 114 3.93 26.65 -15.49
CA VAL A 114 4.12 25.23 -15.83
C VAL A 114 3.16 24.72 -16.90
N ASN A 115 2.10 25.46 -17.22
CA ASN A 115 1.13 25.11 -18.27
C ASN A 115 1.41 25.83 -19.60
N ALA A 116 2.30 26.82 -19.62
CA ALA A 116 2.64 27.53 -20.85
C ALA A 116 3.30 26.58 -21.85
N ALA A 117 2.84 26.60 -23.11
CA ALA A 117 3.34 25.73 -24.19
C ALA A 117 4.87 25.82 -24.36
N LYS A 118 5.43 27.03 -24.21
CA LYS A 118 6.87 27.30 -24.31
C LYS A 118 7.72 26.56 -23.26
N ASN A 119 7.14 26.20 -22.11
CA ASN A 119 7.86 25.57 -21.00
C ASN A 119 7.79 24.03 -21.04
N GLN A 120 6.90 23.44 -21.86
CA GLN A 120 6.64 22.00 -21.86
C GLN A 120 7.88 21.17 -22.24
N ALA A 121 8.66 21.64 -23.22
CA ALA A 121 9.88 20.94 -23.63
C ALA A 121 10.87 20.81 -22.47
N ALA A 122 11.11 21.91 -21.73
CA ALA A 122 12.00 21.91 -20.57
C ALA A 122 11.42 21.06 -19.41
N ILE A 123 10.12 21.14 -19.13
CA ILE A 123 9.47 20.31 -18.11
C ILE A 123 9.64 18.81 -18.38
N VAL A 124 9.59 18.40 -19.65
CA VAL A 124 9.78 17.01 -20.07
C VAL A 124 11.25 16.59 -19.99
N SER A 125 12.20 17.47 -20.37
CA SER A 125 13.63 17.10 -20.48
C SER A 125 14.45 17.31 -19.21
N ASP A 126 14.04 18.27 -18.37
CA ASP A 126 14.87 18.78 -17.28
C ASP A 126 14.38 18.31 -15.91
N TYR A 127 13.15 17.80 -15.82
CA TYR A 127 12.53 17.43 -14.55
C TYR A 127 12.00 15.98 -14.55
N SER A 128 12.00 15.35 -13.37
CA SER A 128 11.46 14.01 -13.14
C SER A 128 10.80 13.89 -11.76
N SER A 129 9.65 13.22 -11.67
CA SER A 129 8.98 12.93 -10.38
C SER A 129 9.75 11.96 -9.50
N TYR A 130 10.64 11.18 -10.12
CA TYR A 130 11.57 10.28 -9.45
C TYR A 130 12.91 10.29 -10.19
N ILE A 131 13.97 10.72 -9.51
CA ILE A 131 15.31 10.73 -10.09
C ILE A 131 15.95 9.39 -9.77
N LYS A 132 15.97 8.51 -10.77
CA LYS A 132 16.52 7.16 -10.65
C LYS A 132 17.98 7.22 -10.22
N GLY A 133 18.32 6.41 -9.23
CA GLY A 133 19.68 6.09 -8.82
C GLY A 133 19.72 4.68 -8.25
N ASP A 134 20.93 4.15 -8.08
CA ASP A 134 21.10 2.86 -7.42
C ASP A 134 20.92 3.03 -5.89
N GLY A 135 20.15 2.13 -5.27
CA GLY A 135 19.96 2.11 -3.82
C GLY A 135 19.25 3.34 -3.25
N MET A 136 19.76 3.86 -2.13
CA MET A 136 19.20 5.00 -1.39
C MET A 136 19.65 6.33 -2.02
N ASN A 137 18.98 6.76 -3.08
CA ASN A 137 19.28 8.02 -3.75
C ASN A 137 18.52 9.23 -3.16
N TRP A 138 18.99 9.75 -2.02
CA TRP A 138 18.39 10.93 -1.38
C TRP A 138 18.63 12.24 -2.14
N SER A 139 19.70 12.33 -2.95
CA SER A 139 20.07 13.58 -3.64
C SER A 139 19.10 13.98 -4.75
N GLY A 140 18.24 13.05 -5.19
CA GLY A 140 17.20 13.35 -6.15
C GLY A 140 16.00 14.12 -5.59
N TRP A 141 15.91 14.28 -4.26
CA TRP A 141 14.87 15.09 -3.63
C TRP A 141 15.38 16.50 -3.32
N HIS A 142 14.49 17.48 -3.46
CA HIS A 142 14.76 18.88 -3.15
C HIS A 142 13.76 19.43 -2.13
N SER A 143 14.31 20.06 -1.09
CA SER A 143 13.58 20.72 -0.02
C SER A 143 12.62 21.81 -0.54
N PRO A 144 11.33 21.80 -0.14
CA PRO A 144 10.39 22.89 -0.41
C PRO A 144 10.89 24.28 0.03
N GLN A 145 11.75 24.33 1.05
CA GLN A 145 12.35 25.52 1.66
C GLN A 145 13.46 26.09 0.76
N LYS A 146 13.92 25.30 -0.22
CA LYS A 146 14.87 25.69 -1.26
C LYS A 146 14.24 25.53 -2.65
N PRO A 147 13.20 26.31 -3.00
CA PRO A 147 12.48 26.15 -4.26
C PRO A 147 13.32 26.51 -5.49
N THR A 148 14.44 27.20 -5.31
CA THR A 148 15.36 27.56 -6.39
C THR A 148 16.82 27.23 -6.06
N ASN A 149 17.60 26.88 -7.08
CA ASN A 149 19.06 26.75 -6.97
C ASN A 149 19.76 28.13 -6.96
N ALA A 150 21.10 28.11 -6.86
CA ALA A 150 21.93 29.32 -6.83
C ALA A 150 21.81 30.19 -8.10
N ASP A 151 21.45 29.58 -9.23
CA ASP A 151 21.26 30.27 -10.53
C ASP A 151 19.82 30.83 -10.70
N GLY A 152 18.98 30.76 -9.66
CA GLY A 152 17.60 31.21 -9.70
C GLY A 152 16.66 30.31 -10.51
N ARG A 153 17.08 29.08 -10.79
CA ARG A 153 16.27 28.06 -11.48
C ARG A 153 15.48 27.24 -10.47
N MET A 154 14.29 26.81 -10.86
CA MET A 154 13.40 26.05 -9.97
C MET A 154 13.96 24.65 -9.72
N ASN A 155 14.20 24.29 -8.46
CA ASN A 155 14.66 22.96 -8.04
C ASN A 155 13.57 21.88 -8.21
N PHE A 156 12.32 22.30 -8.24
CA PHE A 156 11.18 21.47 -8.54
C PHE A 156 10.06 22.32 -9.16
N VAL A 157 9.15 21.67 -9.86
CA VAL A 157 7.91 22.26 -10.37
C VAL A 157 6.74 21.34 -10.01
N ASP A 158 5.65 21.91 -9.52
CA ASP A 158 4.42 21.16 -9.28
C ASP A 158 3.54 21.29 -10.51
N VAL A 159 3.27 20.16 -11.18
CA VAL A 159 2.49 20.12 -12.42
C VAL A 159 1.19 19.37 -12.19
N PRO A 160 0.02 19.88 -12.64
CA PRO A 160 -1.23 19.15 -12.48
C PRO A 160 -1.19 17.84 -13.30
N ILE A 161 -1.88 16.79 -12.84
CA ILE A 161 -1.94 15.49 -13.57
C ILE A 161 -2.50 15.61 -15.01
N THR A 162 -3.17 16.72 -15.31
CA THR A 162 -3.72 17.05 -16.63
C THR A 162 -2.71 17.73 -17.57
N ASN A 163 -1.50 18.03 -17.09
CA ASN A 163 -0.45 18.69 -17.86
C ASN A 163 -0.02 17.88 -19.10
N ALA A 164 0.43 18.59 -20.15
CA ALA A 164 0.83 18.00 -21.43
C ALA A 164 1.99 16.99 -21.31
N LYS A 165 2.85 17.11 -20.28
CA LYS A 165 3.91 16.12 -19.96
C LYS A 165 3.38 14.70 -19.92
N TYR A 166 2.18 14.49 -19.37
CA TYR A 166 1.58 13.17 -19.17
C TYR A 166 0.83 12.64 -20.38
N LYS A 167 0.88 13.33 -21.54
CA LYS A 167 0.32 12.88 -22.82
C LYS A 167 -1.16 12.43 -22.72
N GLY A 168 -1.92 13.10 -21.85
CA GLY A 168 -3.34 12.80 -21.62
C GLY A 168 -3.62 11.51 -20.85
N LYS A 169 -2.62 10.88 -20.21
CA LYS A 169 -2.76 9.67 -19.37
C LYS A 169 -3.89 9.80 -18.35
N TYR A 170 -4.04 10.98 -17.75
CA TYR A 170 -5.03 11.27 -16.70
C TYR A 170 -6.17 12.18 -17.16
N LYS A 171 -6.39 12.36 -18.47
CA LYS A 171 -7.41 13.30 -18.99
C LYS A 171 -8.83 13.02 -18.46
N ASN A 172 -9.15 11.74 -18.28
CA ASN A 172 -10.43 11.24 -17.79
C ASN A 172 -10.38 10.82 -16.31
N HIS A 173 -9.33 11.21 -15.59
CA HIS A 173 -9.21 10.90 -14.17
C HIS A 173 -10.30 11.64 -13.39
N VAL A 174 -10.92 10.94 -12.43
CA VAL A 174 -11.94 11.49 -11.53
C VAL A 174 -11.31 12.59 -10.64
N PRO A 175 -12.09 13.47 -9.99
CA PRO A 175 -11.50 14.40 -9.04
C PRO A 175 -10.75 13.65 -7.93
N ILE A 176 -9.55 14.11 -7.61
CA ILE A 176 -8.81 13.71 -6.41
C ILE A 176 -9.35 14.56 -5.28
N ASP A 177 -10.36 14.05 -4.61
CA ASP A 177 -11.13 14.78 -3.61
C ASP A 177 -11.26 14.05 -2.28
N LEU A 178 -10.77 12.80 -2.18
CA LEU A 178 -10.76 12.06 -0.92
C LEU A 178 -9.38 12.08 -0.25
N PRO A 179 -9.31 12.22 1.08
CA PRO A 179 -8.09 12.01 1.83
C PRO A 179 -7.73 10.52 1.88
N SER A 180 -6.45 10.25 2.09
CA SER A 180 -5.98 8.95 2.56
C SER A 180 -5.59 9.05 4.03
N TRP A 181 -5.71 7.94 4.74
CA TRP A 181 -5.19 7.75 6.09
C TRP A 181 -4.01 6.81 5.98
N TYR A 182 -2.81 7.25 6.34
CA TYR A 182 -1.60 6.50 6.03
C TYR A 182 -0.65 6.35 7.21
N CYS A 183 0.21 5.34 7.11
CA CYS A 183 1.41 5.26 7.93
C CYS A 183 2.50 4.49 7.19
N THR A 184 3.76 4.79 7.50
CA THR A 184 4.92 4.08 6.95
C THR A 184 5.00 2.68 7.54
N MET A 185 5.24 1.67 6.70
CA MET A 185 5.33 0.27 7.12
C MET A 185 6.76 -0.25 7.12
N SER A 186 7.63 0.31 6.28
CA SER A 186 8.98 -0.19 6.04
C SER A 186 10.07 0.84 6.31
N GLY A 187 11.31 0.35 6.46
CA GLY A 187 12.50 1.16 6.21
C GLY A 187 12.73 1.42 4.71
N PRO A 188 13.76 2.21 4.37
CA PRO A 188 14.08 2.52 2.98
C PRO A 188 14.38 1.26 2.18
N THR A 189 13.79 1.16 0.99
CA THR A 189 13.91 0.02 0.05
C THR A 189 13.42 -1.34 0.55
N PHE A 190 12.88 -1.42 1.78
CA PHE A 190 12.23 -2.60 2.36
C PHE A 190 12.97 -3.93 2.09
N PRO A 191 14.29 -4.03 2.37
CA PRO A 191 15.12 -5.14 1.90
C PRO A 191 14.61 -6.51 2.36
N GLU A 192 14.09 -6.62 3.59
CA GLU A 192 13.59 -7.88 4.16
C GLU A 192 12.24 -8.33 3.56
N ALA A 193 11.54 -7.44 2.84
CA ALA A 193 10.31 -7.75 2.12
C ALA A 193 10.49 -7.65 0.58
N ALA A 194 11.68 -7.32 0.10
CA ALA A 194 11.92 -6.95 -1.30
C ALA A 194 11.55 -8.07 -2.29
N ALA A 195 11.81 -9.33 -1.94
CA ALA A 195 11.44 -10.47 -2.79
C ALA A 195 9.91 -10.65 -2.89
N ALA A 196 9.23 -10.67 -1.74
CA ALA A 196 7.77 -10.81 -1.66
C ALA A 196 7.06 -9.67 -2.39
N MET A 197 7.49 -8.43 -2.15
CA MET A 197 6.89 -7.24 -2.78
C MET A 197 7.25 -7.12 -4.25
N GLY A 198 8.50 -7.43 -4.62
CA GLY A 198 8.94 -7.48 -6.01
C GLY A 198 8.17 -8.52 -6.83
N PHE A 199 7.79 -9.63 -6.22
CA PHE A 199 6.87 -10.59 -6.84
C PHE A 199 5.44 -10.02 -6.91
N ALA A 200 4.87 -9.59 -5.78
CA ALA A 200 3.48 -9.12 -5.70
C ALA A 200 3.19 -7.99 -6.69
N PHE A 201 4.06 -6.98 -6.77
CA PHE A 201 3.91 -5.83 -7.67
C PHE A 201 4.02 -6.15 -9.16
N LYS A 202 4.58 -7.31 -9.54
CA LYS A 202 4.63 -7.76 -10.94
C LYS A 202 3.38 -8.55 -11.36
N GLN A 203 2.51 -8.91 -10.42
CA GLN A 203 1.32 -9.71 -10.72
C GLN A 203 0.17 -8.86 -11.28
N LYS A 204 -0.87 -9.51 -11.81
CA LYS A 204 -2.01 -8.82 -12.46
C LYS A 204 -2.88 -8.05 -11.46
N GLY A 205 -2.99 -8.55 -10.23
CA GLY A 205 -3.71 -7.90 -9.14
C GLY A 205 -3.02 -6.64 -8.61
N ALA A 206 -1.74 -6.43 -8.92
CA ALA A 206 -1.07 -5.17 -8.63
C ALA A 206 -1.56 -4.05 -9.55
N ASN A 207 -1.48 -2.82 -9.03
CA ASN A 207 -1.91 -1.59 -9.67
C ASN A 207 -3.40 -1.58 -10.08
N GLN A 208 -4.22 -2.41 -9.41
CA GLN A 208 -5.68 -2.41 -9.55
C GLN A 208 -6.31 -1.53 -8.47
N VAL A 209 -6.34 -0.23 -8.71
CA VAL A 209 -6.88 0.76 -7.77
C VAL A 209 -8.41 0.82 -7.88
N GLY A 210 -9.09 0.70 -6.75
CA GLY A 210 -10.55 0.79 -6.63
C GLY A 210 -11.09 2.23 -6.78
N PRO A 211 -12.43 2.40 -6.86
CA PRO A 211 -13.05 3.71 -7.01
C PRO A 211 -12.65 4.75 -5.95
N LEU A 212 -12.53 4.37 -4.68
CA LEU A 212 -12.13 5.33 -3.64
C LEU A 212 -10.65 5.69 -3.75
N GLY A 213 -9.79 4.70 -3.99
CA GLY A 213 -8.35 4.90 -4.21
C GLY A 213 -8.06 5.83 -5.40
N LYS A 214 -8.84 5.75 -6.48
CA LYS A 214 -8.73 6.70 -7.61
C LYS A 214 -9.08 8.12 -7.21
N ARG A 215 -10.13 8.30 -6.41
CA ARG A 215 -10.51 9.60 -5.82
C ARG A 215 -9.52 10.11 -4.77
N ALA A 216 -8.64 9.26 -4.27
CA ALA A 216 -7.49 9.65 -3.45
C ALA A 216 -6.19 9.81 -4.26
N GLY A 217 -6.23 9.59 -5.58
CA GLY A 217 -5.07 9.75 -6.47
C GLY A 217 -4.07 8.59 -6.45
N LEU A 218 -4.42 7.44 -5.86
CA LEU A 218 -3.50 6.29 -5.72
C LEU A 218 -3.10 5.66 -7.06
N ASP A 219 -3.84 5.93 -8.15
CA ASP A 219 -3.51 5.49 -9.52
C ASP A 219 -2.63 6.50 -10.30
N VAL A 220 -2.17 7.58 -9.65
CA VAL A 220 -1.19 8.51 -10.22
C VAL A 220 0.22 7.91 -10.06
N HIS A 221 0.65 7.17 -11.07
CA HIS A 221 1.88 6.36 -11.04
C HIS A 221 3.18 7.13 -10.78
N GLU A 222 3.21 8.43 -11.08
CA GLU A 222 4.37 9.28 -10.81
C GLU A 222 4.53 9.58 -9.32
N LEU A 223 3.45 9.44 -8.53
CA LEU A 223 3.46 9.50 -7.06
C LEU A 223 3.54 8.10 -6.45
N TYR A 224 2.74 7.17 -6.97
CA TYR A 224 2.58 5.81 -6.45
C TYR A 224 3.12 4.80 -7.46
N THR A 225 4.38 4.40 -7.29
CA THR A 225 5.07 3.56 -8.27
C THR A 225 4.49 2.17 -8.35
N ASN A 226 3.99 1.64 -7.23
CA ASN A 226 3.22 0.41 -7.18
C ASN A 226 2.12 0.49 -6.12
N VAL A 227 0.97 -0.12 -6.41
CA VAL A 227 -0.15 -0.22 -5.48
C VAL A 227 -0.64 -1.65 -5.41
N LEU A 228 -0.84 -2.17 -4.20
CA LEU A 228 -1.52 -3.44 -3.97
C LEU A 228 -2.78 -3.15 -3.17
N ARG A 229 -3.95 -3.40 -3.78
CA ARG A 229 -5.23 -3.34 -3.06
C ARG A 229 -5.30 -4.53 -2.11
N LEU A 230 -5.76 -4.26 -0.90
CA LEU A 230 -5.85 -5.22 0.19
C LEU A 230 -7.31 -5.44 0.59
N ASP A 231 -7.61 -6.68 0.93
CA ASP A 231 -8.84 -7.07 1.62
C ASP A 231 -8.49 -7.38 3.08
N THR A 232 -9.39 -7.03 4.02
CA THR A 232 -9.25 -7.38 5.44
C THR A 232 -9.59 -8.85 5.65
N PHE A 233 -8.95 -9.48 6.63
CA PHE A 233 -9.45 -10.77 7.12
C PHE A 233 -10.83 -10.59 7.79
N PRO A 234 -11.68 -11.65 7.84
CA PRO A 234 -13.06 -11.52 8.34
C PRO A 234 -13.24 -11.04 9.79
N ASP A 235 -12.17 -11.06 10.59
CA ASP A 235 -12.12 -10.63 11.99
C ASP A 235 -11.20 -9.41 12.19
N ALA A 236 -10.97 -8.63 11.14
CA ALA A 236 -10.13 -7.44 11.16
C ALA A 236 -10.93 -6.21 10.75
N ASP A 237 -10.79 -5.13 11.53
CA ASP A 237 -11.60 -3.92 11.37
C ASP A 237 -10.77 -2.65 11.21
N SER A 238 -11.45 -1.58 10.78
CA SER A 238 -11.03 -0.20 11.02
C SER A 238 -11.75 0.38 12.21
N TRP A 239 -11.05 1.26 12.92
CA TRP A 239 -11.51 1.85 14.18
C TRP A 239 -11.39 3.35 14.11
N VAL A 240 -12.32 4.05 14.71
CA VAL A 240 -12.28 5.51 14.82
C VAL A 240 -12.38 5.93 16.28
N ASN A 241 -11.60 6.95 16.65
CA ASN A 241 -11.70 7.56 17.97
C ASN A 241 -12.88 8.53 18.03
N VAL A 242 -13.92 8.15 18.77
CA VAL A 242 -15.10 8.99 19.07
C VAL A 242 -15.03 9.62 20.48
N GLY A 243 -13.96 9.32 21.22
CA GLY A 243 -13.68 9.91 22.53
C GLY A 243 -13.01 11.27 22.42
N THR A 244 -12.04 11.51 23.29
CA THR A 244 -11.24 12.75 23.28
C THR A 244 -9.79 12.46 22.94
N ALA A 245 -9.02 13.51 22.63
CA ALA A 245 -7.58 13.37 22.38
C ALA A 245 -6.79 12.81 23.60
N LYS A 246 -7.31 12.96 24.82
CA LYS A 246 -6.66 12.50 26.07
C LYS A 246 -7.25 11.21 26.63
N SER A 247 -8.45 10.86 26.20
CA SER A 247 -9.18 9.66 26.61
C SER A 247 -9.84 9.11 25.36
N PRO A 248 -9.07 8.40 24.51
CA PRO A 248 -9.58 7.85 23.28
C PRO A 248 -10.59 6.74 23.55
N SER A 249 -11.62 6.66 22.72
CA SER A 249 -12.62 5.59 22.69
C SER A 249 -12.70 5.09 21.26
N TRP A 250 -12.07 3.96 21.00
CA TRP A 250 -12.03 3.34 19.68
C TRP A 250 -13.30 2.54 19.46
N GLN A 251 -14.01 2.85 18.38
CA GLN A 251 -15.21 2.14 17.97
C GLN A 251 -15.02 1.63 16.54
N ALA A 252 -15.55 0.44 16.25
CA ALA A 252 -15.52 -0.13 14.91
C ALA A 252 -16.35 0.75 13.95
N ILE A 253 -15.82 0.93 12.74
CA ILE A 253 -16.49 1.68 11.68
C ILE A 253 -17.50 0.75 11.00
N ASP A 254 -18.74 1.19 10.82
CA ASP A 254 -19.75 0.50 10.03
C ASP A 254 -19.41 0.64 8.54
N ASP A 255 -18.82 -0.41 7.98
CA ASP A 255 -18.33 -0.44 6.60
C ASP A 255 -19.46 -0.48 5.54
N THR A 256 -20.69 -0.75 5.97
CA THR A 256 -21.88 -0.71 5.10
C THR A 256 -22.32 0.73 4.83
N LYS A 257 -22.05 1.66 5.75
CA LYS A 257 -22.39 3.08 5.65
C LYS A 257 -21.18 3.98 5.37
N THR A 258 -19.99 3.61 5.86
CA THR A 258 -18.72 4.26 5.57
C THR A 258 -17.83 3.31 4.77
N ARG A 259 -17.90 3.41 3.45
CA ARG A 259 -17.13 2.54 2.56
C ARG A 259 -15.64 2.76 2.76
N ALA A 260 -14.89 1.67 2.75
CA ALA A 260 -13.44 1.68 2.90
C ALA A 260 -12.72 0.92 1.77
N GLU A 261 -11.53 1.38 1.40
CA GLU A 261 -10.58 0.63 0.60
C GLU A 261 -9.19 0.71 1.24
N TYR A 262 -8.48 -0.42 1.27
CA TYR A 262 -7.15 -0.52 1.89
C TYR A 262 -6.09 -0.85 0.84
N TYR A 263 -4.89 -0.30 1.06
CA TYR A 263 -3.79 -0.41 0.12
C TYR A 263 -2.46 -0.55 0.84
N LEU A 264 -1.58 -1.36 0.27
CA LEU A 264 -0.13 -1.27 0.48
C LEU A 264 0.48 -0.60 -0.75
N VAL A 265 1.10 0.56 -0.57
CA VAL A 265 1.63 1.36 -1.68
C VAL A 265 3.13 1.54 -1.58
N GLU A 266 3.81 1.42 -2.73
CA GLU A 266 5.18 1.89 -2.92
C GLU A 266 5.13 3.34 -3.38
N ARG A 267 5.70 4.25 -2.57
CA ARG A 267 5.81 5.67 -2.89
C ARG A 267 7.21 6.18 -2.55
N PRO A 268 7.87 6.95 -3.42
CA PRO A 268 9.10 7.62 -3.05
C PRO A 268 8.88 8.60 -1.89
N PHE A 269 9.76 8.55 -0.91
CA PHE A 269 9.83 9.44 0.24
C PHE A 269 11.26 9.96 0.32
N PHE A 270 11.42 11.27 0.13
CA PHE A 270 12.71 11.92 -0.16
C PHE A 270 13.51 11.22 -1.28
N ASN A 271 12.84 10.86 -2.38
CA ASN A 271 13.40 10.15 -3.54
C ASN A 271 13.92 8.71 -3.25
N VAL A 272 13.59 8.13 -2.09
CA VAL A 272 13.85 6.71 -1.77
C VAL A 272 12.53 5.96 -1.64
N LYS A 273 12.46 4.71 -2.10
CA LYS A 273 11.22 3.93 -2.08
C LYS A 273 10.90 3.43 -0.69
N TYR A 274 9.65 3.58 -0.28
CA TYR A 274 9.09 3.08 0.97
C TYR A 274 7.74 2.42 0.72
N LEU A 275 7.32 1.58 1.67
CA LEU A 275 5.99 1.00 1.71
C LEU A 275 5.14 1.70 2.77
N PHE A 276 3.90 2.01 2.40
CA PHE A 276 2.92 2.64 3.27
C PHE A 276 1.62 1.85 3.22
N VAL A 277 0.99 1.69 4.38
CA VAL A 277 -0.42 1.27 4.43
C VAL A 277 -1.28 2.51 4.26
N MET A 278 -2.35 2.41 3.48
CA MET A 278 -3.31 3.49 3.26
C MET A 278 -4.74 2.96 3.37
N GLY A 279 -5.58 3.67 4.12
CA GLY A 279 -7.03 3.51 4.12
C GLY A 279 -7.69 4.72 3.49
N VAL A 280 -8.65 4.50 2.59
CA VAL A 280 -9.47 5.55 1.97
C VAL A 280 -10.91 5.31 2.33
N TYR A 281 -11.57 6.32 2.90
CA TYR A 281 -12.94 6.22 3.41
C TYR A 281 -13.86 7.22 2.72
N ASN A 282 -15.12 6.84 2.55
CA ASN A 282 -16.16 7.77 2.12
C ASN A 282 -17.54 7.34 2.65
N ASN A 283 -18.28 8.31 3.20
CA ASN A 283 -19.65 8.06 3.65
C ASN A 283 -20.60 7.92 2.47
N VAL A 284 -21.62 7.08 2.63
CA VAL A 284 -22.73 6.98 1.69
C VAL A 284 -23.68 8.17 1.83
N GLU A 285 -23.86 8.67 3.06
CA GLU A 285 -24.91 9.63 3.41
C GLU A 285 -24.48 11.10 3.35
N ASN A 286 -23.17 11.39 3.38
CA ASN A 286 -22.65 12.74 3.37
C ASN A 286 -21.33 12.86 2.59
N ARG A 287 -20.84 14.09 2.44
CA ARG A 287 -19.63 14.43 1.67
C ARG A 287 -18.48 14.90 2.58
N ASP A 288 -18.43 14.46 3.84
CA ASP A 288 -17.47 15.00 4.82
C ASP A 288 -16.01 14.80 4.41
N PHE A 289 -15.70 13.66 3.80
CA PHE A 289 -14.35 13.38 3.34
C PHE A 289 -13.94 14.21 2.12
N GLU A 290 -14.90 14.70 1.34
CA GLU A 290 -14.59 15.36 0.07
C GLU A 290 -14.03 16.77 0.25
N TYR A 291 -12.98 17.08 -0.50
CA TYR A 291 -12.41 18.41 -0.59
C TYR A 291 -11.60 18.60 -1.88
N VAL A 292 -11.77 19.73 -2.56
CA VAL A 292 -10.84 20.21 -3.60
C VAL A 292 -10.58 21.69 -3.33
N ARG A 293 -9.31 22.10 -3.26
CA ARG A 293 -8.96 23.51 -3.12
C ARG A 293 -9.54 24.32 -4.30
N PRO A 294 -10.30 25.40 -4.08
CA PRO A 294 -10.88 26.23 -5.13
C PRO A 294 -9.85 27.19 -5.77
N ASP A 295 -8.62 26.72 -5.97
CA ASP A 295 -7.51 27.51 -6.48
C ASP A 295 -6.45 26.63 -7.14
N GLY A 296 -5.70 27.23 -8.08
CA GLY A 296 -4.56 26.61 -8.74
C GLY A 296 -4.91 25.74 -9.95
N ALA A 297 -3.87 25.37 -10.70
CA ALA A 297 -4.00 24.73 -12.01
C ALA A 297 -4.80 23.41 -12.00
N TYR A 298 -4.78 22.66 -10.89
CA TYR A 298 -5.57 21.45 -10.78
C TYR A 298 -7.08 21.75 -10.75
N TYR A 299 -7.50 22.71 -9.92
CA TYR A 299 -8.88 23.15 -9.84
C TYR A 299 -9.37 23.73 -11.17
N ASP A 300 -8.58 24.61 -11.79
CA ASP A 300 -8.90 25.17 -13.10
C ASP A 300 -9.11 24.08 -14.15
N SER A 301 -8.29 23.02 -14.11
CA SER A 301 -8.44 21.88 -15.01
C SER A 301 -9.68 21.02 -14.73
N LEU A 302 -10.20 21.01 -13.50
CA LEU A 302 -11.47 20.35 -13.18
C LEU A 302 -12.65 21.18 -13.69
N VAL A 303 -12.64 22.49 -13.45
CA VAL A 303 -13.68 23.41 -13.93
C VAL A 303 -13.75 23.41 -15.46
N ALA A 304 -12.59 23.45 -16.14
CA ALA A 304 -12.52 23.38 -17.60
C ALA A 304 -13.06 22.04 -18.17
N ARG A 305 -13.03 20.97 -17.38
CA ARG A 305 -13.63 19.66 -17.71
C ARG A 305 -15.12 19.57 -17.35
N GLY A 306 -15.72 20.64 -16.83
CA GLY A 306 -17.15 20.72 -16.53
C GLY A 306 -17.55 20.23 -15.14
N TYR A 307 -16.60 20.00 -14.23
CA TYR A 307 -16.94 19.68 -12.84
C TYR A 307 -17.46 20.94 -12.12
N THR A 308 -18.75 20.93 -11.76
CA THR A 308 -19.43 22.08 -11.11
C THR A 308 -19.83 21.82 -9.67
N ASN A 309 -19.85 20.56 -9.22
CA ASN A 309 -20.29 20.16 -7.88
C ASN A 309 -19.11 19.70 -7.00
N LEU A 310 -18.03 20.47 -6.96
CA LEU A 310 -16.86 20.19 -6.12
C LEU A 310 -17.08 20.75 -4.72
N LYS A 311 -16.72 19.98 -3.67
CA LYS A 311 -16.72 20.49 -2.30
C LYS A 311 -15.43 21.26 -2.05
N THR A 312 -15.54 22.56 -1.81
CA THR A 312 -14.39 23.48 -1.70
C THR A 312 -14.14 23.97 -0.28
N THR A 313 -14.85 23.43 0.70
CA THR A 313 -14.66 23.69 2.12
C THR A 313 -14.20 22.41 2.82
N VAL A 314 -13.08 22.49 3.53
CA VAL A 314 -12.51 21.37 4.29
C VAL A 314 -13.43 21.03 5.46
N THR A 315 -13.79 19.75 5.60
CA THR A 315 -14.27 19.23 6.90
C THR A 315 -13.05 18.83 7.72
N MET A 316 -12.79 19.55 8.81
CA MET A 316 -11.58 19.35 9.64
C MET A 316 -11.60 17.99 10.32
N ASN A 317 -12.73 17.61 10.90
CA ASN A 317 -12.96 16.32 11.54
C ASN A 317 -14.11 15.61 10.82
N PRO A 318 -13.84 14.77 9.80
CA PRO A 318 -14.90 14.05 9.10
C PRO A 318 -15.62 13.08 10.03
N THR A 319 -16.90 12.84 9.77
CA THR A 319 -17.69 11.87 10.52
C THR A 319 -17.54 10.46 9.96
N PHE A 320 -17.62 9.46 10.83
CA PHE A 320 -17.63 8.03 10.52
C PHE A 320 -18.88 7.39 11.10
N SER A 321 -19.45 6.42 10.38
CA SER A 321 -20.57 5.62 10.88
C SER A 321 -20.05 4.56 11.84
N ILE A 322 -20.71 4.37 12.99
CA ILE A 322 -20.24 3.47 14.06
C ILE A 322 -21.15 2.26 14.21
N GLU A 323 -20.60 1.05 14.15
CA GLU A 323 -21.38 -0.20 14.25
C GLU A 323 -22.17 -0.29 15.57
N ALA A 324 -21.51 0.03 16.68
CA ALA A 324 -22.08 -0.08 18.02
C ALA A 324 -23.24 0.91 18.29
N ASP A 325 -23.43 1.91 17.42
CA ASP A 325 -24.47 2.93 17.52
C ASP A 325 -25.41 2.91 16.30
N ASP A 326 -25.69 1.70 15.80
CA ASP A 326 -26.57 1.45 14.65
C ASP A 326 -26.20 2.29 13.40
N GLY A 327 -24.90 2.49 13.22
CA GLY A 327 -24.31 3.27 12.14
C GLY A 327 -24.50 4.78 12.26
N ALA A 328 -24.72 5.32 13.46
CA ALA A 328 -24.74 6.76 13.69
C ALA A 328 -23.39 7.41 13.35
N LEU A 329 -23.44 8.67 12.90
CA LEU A 329 -22.25 9.43 12.50
C LEU A 329 -21.59 10.12 13.69
N HIS A 330 -20.29 9.88 13.87
CA HIS A 330 -19.46 10.48 14.91
C HIS A 330 -18.23 11.16 14.32
N ALA A 331 -17.92 12.39 14.76
CA ALA A 331 -16.74 13.11 14.30
C ALA A 331 -15.46 12.48 14.85
N VAL A 332 -14.48 12.23 13.98
CA VAL A 332 -13.18 11.68 14.40
C VAL A 332 -12.41 12.65 15.28
N THR A 333 -11.78 12.13 16.33
CA THR A 333 -10.87 12.90 17.19
C THR A 333 -9.46 12.32 17.19
N GLY A 334 -8.48 13.07 16.66
CA GLY A 334 -7.07 12.68 16.75
C GLY A 334 -6.49 12.87 18.16
N THR A 335 -5.49 12.06 18.53
CA THR A 335 -4.81 12.12 19.83
C THR A 335 -3.79 13.26 19.95
N LYS A 336 -3.41 13.90 18.83
CA LYS A 336 -2.36 14.94 18.70
C LYS A 336 -0.94 14.47 19.06
N PHE A 337 -0.81 13.31 19.70
CA PHE A 337 0.41 12.63 20.06
C PHE A 337 0.31 11.18 19.60
N PHE A 338 1.44 10.50 19.47
CA PHE A 338 1.42 9.06 19.24
C PHE A 338 0.71 8.35 20.41
N GLY A 339 -0.48 7.81 20.14
CA GLY A 339 -1.40 7.28 21.15
C GLY A 339 -1.27 5.77 21.38
N VAL A 340 -0.89 5.01 20.36
CA VAL A 340 -0.83 3.54 20.45
C VAL A 340 0.63 3.07 20.55
N LYS A 341 1.05 2.70 21.77
CA LYS A 341 2.30 1.95 22.04
C LYS A 341 3.61 2.51 21.46
N HIS A 342 3.69 3.81 21.16
CA HIS A 342 5.00 4.39 20.87
C HIS A 342 5.74 4.66 22.20
N PRO A 343 7.00 4.21 22.35
CA PRO A 343 7.81 4.59 23.50
C PRO A 343 7.90 6.13 23.57
N ASN A 344 8.35 6.66 24.70
CA ASN A 344 8.62 8.08 24.86
C ASN A 344 9.68 8.54 23.83
N ARG A 345 9.25 8.85 22.60
CA ARG A 345 10.07 9.30 21.47
C ARG A 345 10.90 10.57 21.73
N PRO A 346 10.57 11.45 22.71
CA PRO A 346 11.53 12.47 23.18
C PRO A 346 12.86 11.88 23.68
N GLY A 347 12.89 10.61 24.10
CA GLY A 347 14.12 9.89 24.45
C GLY A 347 14.94 9.47 23.23
N ASP A 348 14.28 9.07 22.14
CA ASP A 348 14.92 8.51 20.93
C ASP A 348 15.29 9.58 19.89
N ASN A 349 14.51 10.67 19.81
CA ASN A 349 14.74 11.80 18.90
C ASN A 349 15.34 13.04 19.61
N GLY A 350 15.78 12.86 20.85
CA GLY A 350 16.32 13.92 21.71
C GLY A 350 15.31 15.03 22.04
N LYS A 351 15.81 16.19 22.49
CA LYS A 351 15.01 17.38 22.82
C LYS A 351 14.29 18.02 21.62
N SER A 352 14.47 17.45 20.43
CA SER A 352 14.08 17.99 19.12
C SER A 352 12.60 17.81 18.77
N GLY A 353 11.80 17.18 19.66
CA GLY A 353 10.44 16.77 19.33
C GLY A 353 10.46 15.48 18.51
N GLY A 354 9.38 14.71 18.61
CA GLY A 354 9.35 13.33 18.17
C GLY A 354 8.52 12.62 19.22
N GLY A 355 7.25 12.40 18.92
CA GLY A 355 6.25 12.15 19.96
C GLY A 355 4.88 12.75 19.64
N ALA A 356 4.91 13.88 18.92
CA ALA A 356 3.72 14.61 18.49
C ALA A 356 3.40 14.33 17.02
N CYS A 357 2.12 14.49 16.68
CA CYS A 357 1.66 14.61 15.31
C CYS A 357 2.35 15.74 14.56
N PRO A 358 2.49 15.63 13.22
CA PRO A 358 2.69 16.81 12.40
C PRO A 358 1.57 17.82 12.66
N MET A 359 1.93 19.11 12.71
CA MET A 359 1.00 20.18 13.08
C MET A 359 0.21 20.74 11.89
N ARG A 360 0.61 20.37 10.66
CA ARG A 360 -0.04 20.77 9.39
C ARG A 360 0.07 19.67 8.33
N GLY A 361 -0.73 19.77 7.28
CA GLY A 361 -0.53 18.97 6.07
C GLY A 361 0.74 19.37 5.31
N GLY A 362 1.10 18.63 4.26
CA GLY A 362 2.23 18.95 3.38
C GLY A 362 3.50 18.12 3.64
N ASP A 363 4.66 18.61 3.20
CA ASP A 363 5.94 17.86 3.17
C ASP A 363 6.55 17.62 4.57
N TRP A 364 7.12 16.42 4.78
CA TRP A 364 7.87 16.03 5.98
C TRP A 364 9.21 16.71 6.19
N ASP A 365 9.75 17.49 5.25
CA ASP A 365 11.13 18.04 5.30
C ASP A 365 11.63 18.50 6.69
N ASP A 366 10.81 19.26 7.43
CA ASP A 366 11.18 19.78 8.75
C ASP A 366 10.65 18.95 9.93
N TYR A 367 9.94 17.85 9.71
CA TYR A 367 9.45 16.99 10.79
C TYR A 367 10.66 16.37 11.54
N PRO A 368 10.70 16.41 12.89
CA PRO A 368 9.58 16.59 13.83
C PRO A 368 9.38 18.02 14.38
N ALA A 369 9.94 19.05 13.74
CA ALA A 369 9.64 20.43 14.12
C ALA A 369 8.14 20.73 13.92
N THR A 370 7.62 21.71 14.68
CA THR A 370 6.22 22.14 14.54
C THR A 370 5.90 22.79 13.20
N THR A 371 6.93 23.09 12.40
CA THR A 371 6.82 23.53 11.00
C THR A 371 6.76 22.37 10.01
N GLY A 372 7.03 21.13 10.43
CA GLY A 372 6.97 19.94 9.57
C GLY A 372 5.54 19.58 9.16
N GLY A 373 5.38 19.12 7.92
CA GLY A 373 4.13 18.61 7.36
C GLY A 373 3.92 17.12 7.61
N SER A 374 2.81 16.59 7.12
CA SER A 374 2.34 15.25 7.46
C SER A 374 2.53 14.18 6.42
N GLY A 375 3.02 14.49 5.23
CA GLY A 375 3.40 13.49 4.24
C GLY A 375 4.33 14.05 3.18
N TRP A 376 3.76 14.43 2.05
CA TRP A 376 4.49 14.71 0.82
C TRP A 376 4.24 16.12 0.31
N PRO A 377 5.14 16.62 -0.55
CA PRO A 377 5.00 17.95 -1.11
C PRO A 377 3.78 18.16 -2.01
N THR A 378 3.18 17.07 -2.50
CA THR A 378 2.00 17.10 -3.36
C THR A 378 0.70 17.03 -2.56
N GLN A 379 0.73 17.40 -1.28
CA GLN A 379 -0.42 17.34 -0.39
C GLN A 379 -0.89 18.73 0.02
N TYR A 380 -2.18 18.83 0.34
CA TYR A 380 -2.76 20.06 0.87
C TYR A 380 -2.24 20.36 2.28
N GLU A 381 -1.79 21.60 2.51
CA GLU A 381 -1.36 22.06 3.85
C GLU A 381 -2.54 22.31 4.79
N GLU A 382 -3.70 22.71 4.23
CA GLU A 382 -4.96 22.98 4.93
C GLU A 382 -5.65 21.71 5.45
N ILE A 383 -5.26 20.54 4.95
CA ILE A 383 -5.72 19.26 5.49
C ILE A 383 -4.93 18.96 6.75
N THR A 384 -5.56 19.22 7.89
CA THR A 384 -4.93 18.98 9.18
C THR A 384 -4.75 17.48 9.41
N PRO A 385 -3.57 17.04 9.86
CA PRO A 385 -3.31 15.65 10.18
C PRO A 385 -4.12 15.27 11.42
N VAL A 386 -4.92 14.22 11.29
CA VAL A 386 -5.64 13.62 12.42
C VAL A 386 -4.92 12.32 12.75
N CYS A 387 -3.81 12.37 13.50
CA CYS A 387 -3.12 11.12 13.85
C CYS A 387 -3.90 10.34 14.87
N ASP A 388 -3.87 9.02 14.69
CA ASP A 388 -4.55 8.05 15.52
C ASP A 388 -6.01 8.53 15.73
N GLY A 389 -6.61 9.15 14.71
CA GLY A 389 -8.05 9.34 14.64
C GLY A 389 -8.70 8.08 14.12
N VAL A 390 -8.00 7.42 13.19
CA VAL A 390 -8.36 6.14 12.59
C VAL A 390 -7.24 5.14 12.87
N LEU A 391 -7.63 3.94 13.27
CA LEU A 391 -6.75 2.79 13.38
C LEU A 391 -7.20 1.71 12.40
N VAL A 392 -6.26 0.88 11.97
CA VAL A 392 -6.56 -0.33 11.19
C VAL A 392 -5.89 -1.54 11.83
N ASP A 393 -6.54 -2.68 11.73
CA ASP A 393 -5.94 -3.94 12.12
C ASP A 393 -5.00 -4.38 11.00
N ILE A 394 -3.71 -4.57 11.29
CA ILE A 394 -2.76 -5.04 10.27
C ILE A 394 -2.97 -6.54 10.08
N LYS A 395 -4.02 -6.88 9.34
CA LYS A 395 -4.43 -8.24 9.02
C LYS A 395 -5.13 -8.25 7.66
N PHE A 396 -4.33 -8.36 6.61
CA PHE A 396 -4.77 -8.19 5.23
C PHE A 396 -4.34 -9.33 4.33
N PHE A 397 -5.08 -9.54 3.25
CA PHE A 397 -4.67 -10.39 2.12
C PHE A 397 -4.92 -9.71 0.78
N ALA A 398 -4.33 -10.24 -0.30
CA ALA A 398 -4.65 -9.85 -1.67
C ALA A 398 -4.46 -11.02 -2.63
N ASN A 399 -5.40 -11.16 -3.57
CA ASN A 399 -5.28 -12.13 -4.68
C ASN A 399 -4.50 -11.50 -5.84
N LEU A 400 -3.29 -12.01 -6.08
CA LEU A 400 -2.33 -11.46 -7.02
C LEU A 400 -2.61 -11.83 -8.49
N ASP A 401 -3.36 -12.89 -8.73
CA ASP A 401 -3.80 -13.32 -10.06
C ASP A 401 -5.00 -12.53 -10.61
N GLY A 402 -5.64 -11.71 -9.76
CA GLY A 402 -6.83 -10.92 -10.09
C GLY A 402 -8.14 -11.71 -10.03
N ALA A 403 -8.14 -12.93 -9.48
CA ALA A 403 -9.34 -13.74 -9.28
C ALA A 403 -9.62 -13.95 -7.79
N THR A 404 -10.89 -13.96 -7.39
CA THR A 404 -11.31 -14.25 -6.01
C THR A 404 -11.52 -15.75 -5.80
N TRP A 405 -11.54 -16.19 -4.53
CA TRP A 405 -11.83 -17.58 -4.17
C TRP A 405 -13.28 -18.00 -4.47
N ASP A 406 -14.19 -17.04 -4.65
CA ASP A 406 -15.57 -17.30 -5.09
C ASP A 406 -15.66 -17.65 -6.58
N ASP A 407 -14.59 -17.44 -7.34
CA ASP A 407 -14.53 -17.90 -8.72
C ASP A 407 -14.41 -19.42 -8.76
N ALA A 408 -15.51 -20.09 -9.13
CA ALA A 408 -15.58 -21.55 -9.26
C ALA A 408 -14.54 -22.15 -10.23
N GLY A 409 -13.88 -21.34 -11.05
CA GLY A 409 -12.79 -21.76 -11.93
C GLY A 409 -11.37 -21.61 -11.36
N LYS A 410 -11.19 -20.96 -10.20
CA LYS A 410 -9.87 -20.74 -9.59
C LYS A 410 -9.33 -22.05 -9.01
N TYR A 411 -8.07 -22.37 -9.31
CA TYR A 411 -7.36 -23.57 -8.83
C TYR A 411 -8.07 -24.91 -9.08
N LEU A 412 -8.84 -25.03 -10.15
CA LEU A 412 -9.49 -26.30 -10.50
C LEU A 412 -8.47 -27.39 -10.88
N PRO A 413 -8.76 -28.67 -10.56
CA PRO A 413 -7.81 -29.76 -10.75
C PRO A 413 -7.48 -30.10 -12.21
N ASN A 414 -8.18 -29.49 -13.15
CA ASN A 414 -8.04 -29.71 -14.58
C ASN A 414 -7.45 -28.49 -15.32
N ALA A 415 -6.69 -27.65 -14.62
CA ALA A 415 -6.08 -26.43 -15.15
C ALA A 415 -5.11 -26.67 -16.34
N ASN A 416 -4.64 -27.91 -16.55
CA ASN A 416 -3.74 -28.28 -17.66
C ASN A 416 -4.37 -28.27 -19.08
N GLY A 417 -5.62 -27.87 -19.25
CA GLY A 417 -6.28 -27.85 -20.56
C GLY A 417 -7.18 -29.05 -20.85
N SER A 418 -7.20 -30.09 -20.00
CA SER A 418 -8.01 -31.28 -20.28
C SER A 418 -9.41 -31.20 -19.68
N LYS A 419 -10.44 -31.42 -20.51
CA LYS A 419 -11.83 -31.65 -20.04
C LYS A 419 -12.06 -33.07 -19.55
N THR A 420 -11.12 -33.99 -19.81
CA THR A 420 -11.38 -35.41 -19.61
C THR A 420 -10.15 -36.08 -19.02
N VAL A 421 -10.32 -36.78 -17.90
CA VAL A 421 -9.24 -37.53 -17.23
C VAL A 421 -9.68 -38.97 -17.08
N THR A 422 -8.86 -39.89 -17.59
CA THR A 422 -9.11 -41.34 -17.49
C THR A 422 -8.32 -41.91 -16.33
N TYR A 423 -9.00 -42.40 -15.32
CA TYR A 423 -8.40 -43.06 -14.15
C TYR A 423 -8.31 -44.56 -14.37
N LYS A 424 -7.09 -45.09 -14.27
CA LYS A 424 -6.87 -46.55 -14.20
C LYS A 424 -7.01 -47.00 -12.76
N VAL A 425 -8.11 -47.68 -12.45
CA VAL A 425 -8.42 -48.23 -11.13
C VAL A 425 -8.57 -49.74 -11.20
N LYS A 426 -8.29 -50.43 -10.09
CA LYS A 426 -8.65 -51.84 -9.95
C LYS A 426 -10.18 -51.93 -9.85
N PRO A 427 -10.85 -52.76 -10.66
CA PRO A 427 -12.29 -52.89 -10.59
C PRO A 427 -12.80 -53.35 -9.24
N GLY A 428 -13.98 -52.87 -8.84
CA GLY A 428 -14.60 -53.24 -7.58
C GLY A 428 -15.93 -52.53 -7.35
N PHE A 429 -16.65 -52.95 -6.31
CA PHE A 429 -17.89 -52.29 -5.92
C PHE A 429 -17.61 -51.12 -4.98
N TYR A 430 -17.92 -49.91 -5.42
CA TYR A 430 -18.03 -48.74 -4.55
C TYR A 430 -19.33 -48.83 -3.75
N GLY A 431 -19.28 -48.50 -2.47
CA GLY A 431 -20.46 -48.36 -1.62
C GLY A 431 -21.16 -49.67 -1.23
N LYS A 432 -20.72 -50.85 -1.70
CA LYS A 432 -21.30 -52.14 -1.29
C LYS A 432 -21.04 -52.39 0.20
N PHE A 433 -22.11 -52.67 0.95
CA PHE A 433 -21.99 -53.04 2.36
C PHE A 433 -21.28 -54.39 2.51
N VAL A 434 -20.43 -54.46 3.53
CA VAL A 434 -19.72 -55.68 3.93
C VAL A 434 -19.93 -56.02 5.42
N ASP A 435 -20.60 -55.13 6.16
CA ASP A 435 -20.93 -55.33 7.57
C ASP A 435 -22.20 -56.19 7.71
N PRO A 436 -22.16 -57.30 8.49
CA PRO A 436 -23.31 -58.13 8.83
C PRO A 436 -24.56 -57.35 9.25
N TYR A 437 -24.40 -56.24 9.99
CA TYR A 437 -25.54 -55.44 10.40
C TYR A 437 -26.44 -55.01 9.22
N HIS A 438 -25.84 -54.68 8.08
CA HIS A 438 -26.58 -54.29 6.88
C HIS A 438 -26.90 -55.48 5.98
N THR A 439 -25.93 -56.39 5.79
CA THR A 439 -26.08 -57.51 4.86
C THR A 439 -27.08 -58.55 5.37
N ASP A 440 -27.12 -58.83 6.67
CA ASP A 440 -28.02 -59.83 7.26
C ASP A 440 -29.47 -59.34 7.28
N ARG A 441 -29.67 -58.03 7.26
CA ARG A 441 -30.98 -57.38 7.15
C ARG A 441 -31.44 -57.20 5.71
N GLY A 442 -30.66 -57.67 4.74
CA GLY A 442 -30.95 -57.51 3.31
C GLY A 442 -31.01 -56.05 2.85
N VAL A 443 -30.35 -55.14 3.56
CA VAL A 443 -30.32 -53.72 3.21
C VAL A 443 -29.18 -53.49 2.24
N GLU A 444 -29.45 -52.83 1.12
CA GLU A 444 -28.45 -52.44 0.13
C GLU A 444 -28.17 -50.93 0.19
N ASN A 445 -26.96 -50.52 -0.19
CA ASN A 445 -26.64 -49.12 -0.38
C ASN A 445 -27.18 -48.68 -1.75
N PRO A 446 -28.12 -47.71 -1.84
CA PRO A 446 -28.65 -47.25 -3.13
C PRO A 446 -27.60 -46.57 -4.02
N GLN A 447 -26.43 -46.23 -3.47
CA GLN A 447 -25.29 -45.67 -4.21
C GLN A 447 -24.26 -46.73 -4.60
N ALA A 448 -24.49 -48.01 -4.28
CA ALA A 448 -23.56 -49.07 -4.63
C ALA A 448 -23.46 -49.19 -6.16
N GLN A 449 -22.24 -49.11 -6.67
CA GLN A 449 -21.98 -49.20 -8.11
C GLN A 449 -20.67 -49.94 -8.36
N TYR A 450 -20.61 -50.63 -9.49
CA TYR A 450 -19.37 -51.26 -9.93
C TYR A 450 -18.50 -50.24 -10.66
N ILE A 451 -17.28 -50.05 -10.21
CA ILE A 451 -16.28 -49.22 -10.87
C ILE A 451 -15.45 -50.13 -11.79
N HIS A 452 -15.45 -49.83 -13.09
CA HIS A 452 -14.71 -50.58 -14.11
C HIS A 452 -13.24 -50.13 -14.25
N THR A 453 -12.40 -50.97 -14.89
CA THR A 453 -11.03 -50.59 -15.25
C THR A 453 -11.08 -49.44 -16.26
N GLY A 454 -10.59 -48.26 -15.88
CA GLY A 454 -10.64 -47.08 -16.76
C GLY A 454 -11.94 -46.31 -16.60
N THR A 455 -12.08 -45.57 -15.50
CA THR A 455 -13.22 -44.67 -15.30
C THR A 455 -12.85 -43.28 -15.81
N VAL A 456 -13.72 -42.68 -16.62
CA VAL A 456 -13.50 -41.35 -17.20
C VAL A 456 -14.25 -40.31 -16.39
N LEU A 457 -13.53 -39.33 -15.87
CA LEU A 457 -14.12 -38.11 -15.31
C LEU A 457 -14.11 -37.01 -16.37
N THR A 458 -15.25 -36.35 -16.54
CA THR A 458 -15.42 -35.22 -17.46
C THR A 458 -15.71 -33.94 -16.68
N TYR A 459 -14.91 -32.91 -16.91
CA TYR A 459 -15.04 -31.58 -16.34
C TYR A 459 -15.80 -30.66 -17.28
N GLN A 460 -16.65 -29.80 -16.73
CA GLN A 460 -17.53 -28.90 -17.50
C GLN A 460 -16.75 -27.79 -18.22
N SER A 461 -15.70 -27.28 -17.60
CA SER A 461 -14.86 -26.19 -18.11
C SER A 461 -13.41 -26.46 -17.80
N VAL A 462 -12.50 -25.79 -18.52
CA VAL A 462 -11.06 -25.78 -18.22
C VAL A 462 -10.62 -24.34 -18.10
N ARG A 463 -9.77 -24.05 -17.12
CA ARG A 463 -9.10 -22.76 -16.96
C ARG A 463 -7.64 -22.90 -17.35
N PRO A 464 -7.00 -21.84 -17.87
CA PRO A 464 -5.56 -21.87 -18.07
C PRO A 464 -4.85 -22.03 -16.72
N PRO A 465 -3.67 -22.67 -16.68
CA PRO A 465 -2.88 -22.76 -15.47
C PRO A 465 -2.57 -21.38 -14.91
N VAL A 466 -2.50 -21.28 -13.58
CA VAL A 466 -2.02 -20.06 -12.94
C VAL A 466 -0.55 -19.89 -13.29
N GLY A 467 -0.18 -18.75 -13.87
CA GLY A 467 1.14 -18.54 -14.44
C GLY A 467 1.86 -17.33 -13.87
N PHE A 468 3.19 -17.40 -13.86
CA PHE A 468 4.04 -16.24 -13.66
C PHE A 468 3.83 -15.26 -14.81
N ARG A 469 3.68 -13.96 -14.49
CA ARG A 469 3.93 -12.92 -15.49
C ARG A 469 5.43 -12.93 -15.83
N LYS A 470 5.74 -13.07 -17.10
CA LYS A 470 7.10 -12.90 -17.65
C LYS A 470 7.47 -11.42 -17.66
#